data_AF-A0A075TJ20-F1
#
_entry.id   AF-A0A075TJ20-F1
#
_cell.length_a   1.000
_cell.length_b   1.000
_cell.length_c   1.000
_cell.angle_alpha   90.00
_cell.angle_beta   90.00
_cell.angle_gamma   90.00
#
_symmetry.space_group_name_H-M   'P 1'
#
loop_
_entity.id
_entity.type
_entity.pdbx_description
1 polymer ?
#
loop_
_entity_poly.entity_id
_entity_poly.type
_entity_poly.pdbx_seq_one_letter_code
_entity_poly.pdbx_strand_id
1 'polypeptide(L)'
;RPGAFIKQGRKLDIDFGAEGNKYYAANYWQFPDGIYYEGCSEANVTKEMLVTRCVNATQAANQAEFSREKQDSKLHQRVLWRLIKEICSPKHSDFWP
;
A
#
# COMPACT_ATOMS: atom_id res chain seq x y z
N ARG A 1 -2.40 -13.53 -5.57
CA ARG A 1 -3.02 -13.78 -4.23
C ARG A 1 -3.58 -12.46 -3.70
N PRO A 2 -4.72 -12.43 -3.01
CA PRO A 2 -5.26 -11.20 -2.41
C PRO A 2 -4.20 -10.52 -1.53
N GLY A 3 -4.02 -9.21 -1.70
CA GLY A 3 -2.99 -8.42 -1.03
C GLY A 3 -1.62 -8.43 -1.71
N ALA A 4 -1.42 -9.13 -2.83
CA ALA A 4 -0.11 -9.13 -3.50
C ALA A 4 0.23 -7.75 -4.09
N PHE A 5 1.51 -7.36 -3.98
CA PHE A 5 2.03 -6.15 -4.61
C PHE A 5 2.03 -6.23 -6.14
N ILE A 6 1.59 -5.15 -6.77
CA ILE A 6 1.76 -4.89 -8.19
C ILE A 6 2.90 -3.87 -8.31
N LYS A 7 4.04 -4.26 -8.85
CA LYS A 7 5.23 -3.42 -9.03
C LYS A 7 5.52 -3.22 -10.53
N GLN A 8 4.89 -2.22 -11.11
CA GLN A 8 5.12 -1.70 -12.47
C GLN A 8 6.23 -0.64 -12.49
N GLY A 9 6.65 -0.11 -11.34
CA GLY A 9 7.68 0.92 -11.21
C GLY A 9 7.16 2.33 -11.51
N ARG A 10 5.87 2.58 -11.31
CA ARG A 10 5.25 3.89 -11.55
C ARG A 10 5.28 4.74 -10.28
N LYS A 11 6.04 5.84 -10.30
CA LYS A 11 5.99 6.80 -9.21
C LYS A 11 4.57 7.33 -8.98
N LEU A 12 4.02 7.12 -7.78
CA LEU A 12 2.73 7.65 -7.36
C LEU A 12 2.87 9.04 -6.76
N ASP A 13 1.82 9.85 -6.87
CA ASP A 13 1.76 11.21 -6.30
C ASP A 13 1.09 11.17 -4.93
N ILE A 14 1.88 10.87 -3.90
CA ILE A 14 1.43 10.75 -2.50
C ILE A 14 2.38 11.57 -1.63
N ASP A 15 1.80 12.35 -0.71
CA ASP A 15 2.58 13.07 0.29
C ASP A 15 2.90 12.18 1.51
N PHE A 16 4.19 11.91 1.69
CA PHE A 16 4.80 11.20 2.81
C PHE A 16 5.48 12.15 3.81
N GLY A 17 5.39 13.47 3.58
CA GLY A 17 6.18 14.50 4.29
C GLY A 17 7.59 14.66 3.72
N ALA A 18 8.31 15.70 4.17
CA ALA A 18 9.57 16.14 3.53
C ALA A 18 10.64 15.04 3.38
N GLU A 19 10.87 14.26 4.43
CA GLU A 19 11.86 13.16 4.41
C GLU A 19 11.38 11.96 3.59
N GLY A 20 10.11 11.56 3.79
CA GLY A 20 9.50 10.45 3.05
C GLY A 20 9.40 10.72 1.55
N ASN A 21 9.10 11.96 1.14
CA ASN A 21 9.01 12.36 -0.26
C ASN A 21 10.37 12.28 -0.96
N LYS A 22 11.45 12.72 -0.30
CA LYS A 22 12.82 12.57 -0.81
C LYS A 22 13.20 11.10 -0.95
N TYR A 23 12.93 10.29 0.08
CA TYR A 23 13.23 8.87 0.08
C TYR A 23 12.44 8.12 -1.01
N TYR A 24 11.14 8.36 -1.11
CA TYR A 24 10.27 7.74 -2.10
C TYR A 24 10.66 8.16 -3.52
N ALA A 25 10.99 9.44 -3.76
CA ALA A 25 11.43 9.91 -5.07
C ALA A 25 12.70 9.20 -5.59
N ALA A 26 13.61 8.78 -4.70
CA ALA A 26 14.81 8.03 -5.07
C ALA A 26 14.57 6.50 -5.18
N ASN A 27 13.55 5.97 -4.51
CA ASN A 27 13.37 4.53 -4.30
C ASN A 27 12.02 3.96 -4.79
N TYR A 28 11.18 4.75 -5.47
CA TYR A 28 9.80 4.39 -5.84
C TYR A 28 9.70 3.03 -6.55
N TRP A 29 10.71 2.64 -7.34
CA TRP A 29 10.79 1.37 -8.05
C TRP A 29 10.79 0.13 -7.14
N GLN A 30 11.08 0.28 -5.83
CA GLN A 30 11.02 -0.81 -4.85
C GLN A 30 9.61 -1.04 -4.29
N PHE A 31 8.73 -0.05 -4.42
CA PHE A 31 7.42 0.01 -3.81
C PHE A 31 6.32 -0.52 -4.74
N PRO A 32 5.17 -0.96 -4.21
CA PRO A 32 4.00 -1.25 -5.02
C PRO A 32 3.38 0.01 -5.60
N ASP A 33 2.92 -0.09 -6.85
CA ASP A 33 2.07 0.92 -7.49
C ASP A 33 0.59 0.56 -7.39
N GLY A 34 0.30 -0.70 -7.02
CA GLY A 34 -1.04 -1.21 -6.80
C GLY A 34 -1.03 -2.46 -5.91
N ILE A 35 -2.22 -2.86 -5.47
CA ILE A 35 -2.44 -4.07 -4.67
C ILE A 35 -3.55 -4.86 -5.35
N TYR A 36 -3.29 -6.15 -5.61
CA TYR A 36 -4.33 -7.04 -6.12
C TYR A 36 -5.27 -7.44 -4.97
N TYR A 37 -6.45 -6.82 -4.87
CA TYR A 37 -7.44 -7.08 -3.83
C TYR A 37 -8.87 -6.92 -4.35
N GLU A 38 -9.65 -8.00 -4.34
CA GLU A 38 -11.02 -8.05 -4.89
C GLU A 38 -12.12 -7.82 -3.83
N GLY A 39 -11.80 -7.23 -2.67
CA GLY A 39 -12.76 -7.07 -1.57
C GLY A 39 -13.84 -6.00 -1.79
N CYS A 40 -13.79 -5.26 -2.91
CA CYS A 40 -14.75 -4.20 -3.22
C CYS A 40 -16.12 -4.71 -3.69
N SER A 41 -16.24 -5.98 -4.07
CA SER A 41 -17.50 -6.57 -4.52
C SER A 41 -18.39 -7.11 -3.39
N GLU A 42 -17.95 -7.00 -2.13
CA GLU A 42 -18.75 -7.46 -0.99
C GLU A 42 -19.81 -6.42 -0.62
N ALA A 43 -21.09 -6.73 -0.90
CA ALA A 43 -22.23 -5.82 -0.75
C ALA A 43 -22.48 -5.24 0.67
N ASN A 44 -21.84 -5.81 1.70
CA ASN A 44 -22.07 -5.48 3.12
C ASN A 44 -20.77 -5.05 3.85
N VAL A 45 -19.84 -4.38 3.16
CA VAL A 45 -18.56 -3.95 3.76
C VAL A 45 -18.49 -2.43 3.83
N THR A 46 -18.26 -1.90 5.03
CA THR A 46 -18.01 -0.46 5.18
C THR A 46 -16.67 -0.07 4.58
N LYS A 47 -16.54 1.21 4.22
CA LYS A 47 -15.32 1.80 3.68
C LYS A 47 -14.08 1.50 4.56
N GLU A 48 -14.24 1.64 5.87
CA GLU A 48 -13.19 1.40 6.87
C GLU A 48 -12.84 -0.08 6.97
N MET A 49 -13.84 -0.96 6.89
CA MET A 49 -13.62 -2.41 6.95
C MET A 49 -12.91 -2.90 5.68
N LEU A 50 -13.20 -2.33 4.52
CA LEU A 50 -12.51 -2.65 3.27
C LEU A 50 -11.02 -2.29 3.33
N VAL A 51 -10.71 -1.06 3.76
CA VAL A 51 -9.32 -0.60 3.93
C VAL A 51 -8.57 -1.50 4.90
N THR A 52 -9.20 -1.82 6.04
CA THR A 52 -8.60 -2.67 7.07
C THR A 52 -8.30 -4.07 6.54
N ARG A 53 -9.24 -4.68 5.82
CA ARG A 53 -9.06 -6.02 5.25
C ARG A 53 -8.02 -6.02 4.12
N CYS A 54 -8.00 -5.00 3.26
CA CYS A 54 -6.99 -4.83 2.22
C CYS A 54 -5.59 -4.74 2.83
N VAL A 55 -5.42 -3.93 3.87
CA VAL A 55 -4.16 -3.79 4.62
C VAL A 55 -3.72 -5.14 5.22
N ASN A 56 -4.62 -5.82 5.92
CA ASN A 56 -4.31 -7.10 6.57
C ASN A 56 -3.93 -8.17 5.55
N ALA A 57 -4.66 -8.27 4.44
CA ALA A 57 -4.32 -9.18 3.34
C ALA A 57 -2.97 -8.83 2.73
N THR A 58 -2.66 -7.54 2.59
CA THR A 58 -1.39 -7.06 2.02
C THR A 58 -0.20 -7.39 2.93
N GLN A 59 -0.34 -7.23 4.24
CA GLN A 59 0.71 -7.66 5.17
C GLN A 59 0.96 -9.17 5.09
N ALA A 60 -0.11 -9.97 5.15
CA ALA A 60 0.00 -11.43 5.09
C ALA A 60 0.62 -11.89 3.76
N ALA A 61 0.25 -11.25 2.66
CA ALA A 61 0.75 -11.58 1.33
C ALA A 61 2.18 -11.09 1.05
N ASN A 62 2.76 -10.20 1.85
CA ASN A 62 4.09 -9.64 1.59
C ASN A 62 4.99 -9.62 2.84
N GLN A 63 4.80 -10.59 3.74
CA GLN A 63 5.48 -10.64 5.05
C GLN A 63 7.01 -10.45 4.97
N ALA A 64 7.65 -11.03 3.95
CA ALA A 64 9.11 -10.89 3.75
C ALA A 64 9.58 -9.44 3.53
N GLU A 65 8.73 -8.58 2.95
CA GLU A 65 9.03 -7.16 2.73
C GLU A 65 8.92 -6.36 4.04
N PHE A 66 8.06 -6.80 4.96
CA PHE A 66 7.89 -6.20 6.29
C PHE A 66 8.91 -6.69 7.32
N SER A 67 9.44 -7.91 7.17
CA SER A 67 10.40 -8.51 8.12
C SER A 67 11.85 -8.04 7.94
N ARG A 68 12.16 -7.25 6.91
CA ARG A 68 13.52 -6.73 6.68
C ARG A 68 13.85 -5.60 7.66
N GLU A 69 14.40 -5.93 8.82
CA GLU A 69 14.90 -4.97 9.80
C GLU A 69 16.30 -4.44 9.45
N LYS A 70 16.37 -3.34 8.70
CA LYS A 70 17.57 -2.46 8.62
C LYS A 70 17.24 -1.08 9.21
N GLN A 71 18.22 -0.27 9.61
CA GLN A 71 17.94 1.10 10.07
C GLN A 71 17.26 1.95 8.97
N ASP A 72 17.72 1.83 7.72
CA ASP A 72 17.03 2.38 6.53
C ASP A 72 15.63 1.78 6.33
N SER A 73 15.37 0.61 6.91
CA SER A 73 14.04 0.01 6.85
C SER A 73 13.02 0.79 7.68
N LYS A 74 13.40 1.57 8.71
CA LYS A 74 12.39 2.32 9.48
C LYS A 74 11.66 3.35 8.60
N LEU A 75 12.42 4.11 7.80
CA LEU A 75 11.83 5.05 6.84
C LEU A 75 11.14 4.32 5.69
N HIS A 76 11.76 3.25 5.17
CA HIS A 76 11.14 2.39 4.16
C HIS A 76 9.78 1.86 4.61
N GLN A 77 9.70 1.26 5.80
CA GLN A 77 8.48 0.71 6.38
C GLN A 77 7.44 1.80 6.62
N ARG A 78 7.84 3.00 7.08
CA ARG A 78 6.92 4.13 7.23
C ARG A 78 6.32 4.57 5.89
N VAL A 79 7.15 4.69 4.85
CA VAL A 79 6.70 5.04 3.49
C VAL A 79 5.82 3.93 2.92
N LEU A 80 6.24 2.67 3.04
CA LEU A 80 5.50 1.49 2.58
C LEU A 80 4.12 1.43 3.24
N TRP A 81 4.07 1.67 4.55
CA TRP A 81 2.82 1.68 5.29
C TRP A 81 1.86 2.76 4.87
N ARG A 82 2.37 3.99 4.70
CA ARG A 82 1.57 5.10 4.23
C ARG A 82 1.05 4.84 2.81
N LEU A 83 1.90 4.31 1.95
CA LEU A 83 1.58 3.97 0.57
C LEU A 83 0.48 2.91 0.47
N ILE A 84 0.60 1.81 1.21
CA ILE A 84 -0.41 0.75 1.23
C ILE A 84 -1.76 1.28 1.70
N LYS A 85 -1.79 2.16 2.71
CA LYS A 85 -3.04 2.78 3.16
C LYS A 85 -3.68 3.66 2.09
N GLU A 86 -2.88 4.38 1.30
CA GLU A 86 -3.38 5.20 0.18
C GLU A 86 -3.87 4.31 -0.98
N ILE A 87 -3.15 3.24 -1.33
CA ILE A 87 -3.57 2.30 -2.40
C ILE A 87 -4.85 1.55 -1.99
N CYS A 88 -4.93 1.08 -0.75
CA CYS A 88 -6.13 0.44 -0.20
C CYS A 88 -7.26 1.46 0.06
N SER A 89 -7.02 2.77 -0.11
CA SER A 89 -8.03 3.79 0.15
C SER A 89 -9.15 3.71 -0.89
N PRO A 90 -10.41 3.91 -0.50
CA PRO A 90 -11.54 3.59 -1.38
C PRO A 90 -11.77 4.61 -2.49
N LYS A 91 -10.93 5.66 -2.55
CA LYS A 91 -10.82 6.53 -3.74
C LYS A 91 -10.37 5.75 -5.00
N HIS A 92 -9.79 4.57 -4.82
CA HIS A 92 -9.38 3.66 -5.90
C HIS A 92 -10.30 2.43 -6.04
N SER A 93 -11.41 2.40 -5.31
CA SER A 93 -12.46 1.41 -5.49
C SER A 93 -13.52 2.03 -6.39
N ASP A 94 -13.54 1.66 -7.68
CA ASP A 94 -14.50 2.13 -8.70
C ASP A 94 -15.99 1.84 -8.38
N PHE A 95 -16.32 1.41 -7.15
CA PHE A 95 -17.62 0.92 -6.72
C PHE A 95 -18.36 1.83 -5.74
N TRP A 96 -17.84 3.02 -5.45
CA TRP A 96 -18.51 3.98 -4.57
C TRP A 96 -18.76 5.29 -5.32
N PRO A 97 -20.03 5.60 -5.68
CA PRO A 97 -20.40 6.92 -6.21
C PRO A 97 -20.24 8.03 -5.17
#